data_AF-A0A2S3QEJ6-F1
#
_entry.id   AF-A0A2S3QEJ6-F1
#
_cell.length_a   1.000
_cell.length_b   1.000
_cell.length_c   1.000
_cell.angle_alpha   90.00
_cell.angle_beta   90.00
_cell.angle_gamma   90.00
#
_symmetry.space_group_name_H-M   'P 1'
#
loop_
_entity.id
_entity.type
_entity.pdbx_description
1 polymer ?
#
loop_
_entity_poly.entity_id
_entity_poly.type
_entity_poly.pdbx_seq_one_letter_code
_entity_poly.pdbx_strand_id
1 'polypeptide(L)'
;MQECVFCRRSNVAFQRDEHIIPESTGGPLISKGRVCDHCNNYFGTQIEARVLDHEFGLTRALLSVPNKKKKPAKIQGKGYDIQTTLSHNGQRTIRISVTPQDPQSDLWVVEHNGMNKFSVSRRI
;
A
#
# COMPACT_ATOMS: atom_id res chain seq x y z
N MET A 1 -17.76 -11.43 29.86
CA MET A 1 -17.45 -12.31 28.71
C MET A 1 -16.97 -11.42 27.59
N GLN A 2 -15.84 -11.74 26.95
CA GLN A 2 -15.30 -10.95 25.85
C GLN A 2 -16.04 -11.33 24.55
N GLU A 3 -16.46 -10.35 23.75
CA GLU A 3 -17.25 -10.56 22.53
C GLU A 3 -16.55 -9.89 21.33
N CYS A 4 -16.51 -10.59 20.19
CA CYS A 4 -15.91 -10.05 18.97
C CYS A 4 -16.81 -8.96 18.36
N VAL A 5 -16.25 -7.79 18.08
CA VAL A 5 -16.99 -6.66 17.50
C VAL A 5 -17.55 -6.94 16.09
N PHE A 6 -16.93 -7.85 15.34
CA PHE A 6 -17.36 -8.20 13.98
C PHE A 6 -18.38 -9.33 13.96
N CYS A 7 -18.08 -10.46 14.59
CA CYS A 7 -18.93 -11.66 14.50
C CYS A 7 -19.86 -11.87 15.70
N ARG A 8 -19.77 -11.03 16.75
CA ARG A 8 -20.63 -11.07 17.95
C ARG A 8 -20.61 -12.40 18.71
N ARG A 9 -19.53 -13.18 18.56
CA ARG A 9 -19.33 -14.43 19.29
C ARG A 9 -18.43 -14.20 20.50
N SER A 10 -18.75 -14.85 21.60
CA SER A 10 -17.96 -14.85 22.85
C SER A 10 -17.20 -16.16 23.09
N ASN A 11 -17.53 -17.23 22.36
CA ASN A 11 -16.90 -18.55 22.44
C ASN A 11 -15.78 -18.72 21.39
N VAL A 12 -14.91 -17.73 21.27
CA VAL A 12 -13.85 -17.67 20.25
C VAL A 12 -12.52 -17.22 20.87
N ALA A 13 -11.41 -17.51 20.19
CA ALA A 13 -10.08 -17.13 20.64
C ALA A 13 -9.76 -15.66 20.32
N PHE A 14 -9.05 -15.00 21.25
CA PHE A 14 -8.58 -13.61 21.17
C PHE A 14 -7.08 -13.52 21.52
N GLN A 15 -6.27 -14.42 20.97
CA GLN A 15 -4.86 -14.56 21.35
C GLN A 15 -3.94 -13.66 20.52
N ARG A 16 -4.37 -13.26 19.33
CA ARG A 16 -3.55 -12.52 18.38
C ARG A 16 -3.64 -11.01 18.60
N ASP A 17 -2.53 -10.35 18.32
CA ASP A 17 -2.47 -8.89 18.17
C ASP A 17 -3.33 -8.48 16.98
N GLU A 18 -4.21 -7.50 17.19
CA GLU A 18 -5.12 -6.94 16.19
C GLU A 18 -4.66 -5.52 15.86
N HIS A 19 -4.58 -5.18 14.58
CA HIS A 19 -4.19 -3.84 14.16
C HIS A 19 -5.45 -2.99 13.99
N ILE A 20 -5.58 -1.90 14.77
CA ILE A 20 -6.69 -0.94 14.61
C ILE A 20 -6.58 -0.26 13.24
N ILE A 21 -5.37 0.17 12.92
CA ILE A 21 -4.99 0.66 11.60
C ILE A 21 -3.98 -0.35 11.05
N PRO A 22 -4.23 -0.99 9.90
CA PRO A 22 -3.33 -1.99 9.38
C PRO A 22 -1.90 -1.47 9.19
N GLU A 23 -0.92 -2.28 9.58
CA GLU A 23 0.51 -1.95 9.44
C GLU A 23 0.87 -1.57 7.99
N SER A 24 0.23 -2.21 7.01
CA SER A 24 0.39 -1.93 5.59
C SER A 24 0.02 -0.49 5.20
N THR A 25 -0.86 0.17 5.95
CA THR A 25 -1.23 1.58 5.77
C THR A 25 -0.36 2.53 6.60
N GLY A 26 0.64 2.00 7.31
CA GLY A 26 1.57 2.77 8.14
C GLY A 26 1.11 2.97 9.59
N GLY A 27 0.07 2.26 10.03
CA GLY A 27 -0.45 2.35 11.39
C GLY A 27 0.25 1.41 12.37
N PRO A 28 0.85 1.90 13.46
CA PRO A 28 1.49 1.06 14.48
C PRO A 28 0.53 0.63 15.61
N LEU A 29 -0.74 1.03 15.55
CA LEU A 29 -1.69 0.86 16.65
C LEU A 29 -2.20 -0.57 16.72
N ILE A 30 -1.82 -1.25 17.80
CA ILE A 30 -2.24 -2.61 18.13
C ILE A 30 -3.25 -2.55 19.29
N SER A 31 -4.36 -3.25 19.15
CA SER A 31 -5.26 -3.56 20.27
C SER A 31 -5.21 -5.05 20.58
N LYS A 32 -5.90 -5.46 21.66
CA LYS A 32 -6.07 -6.86 22.05
C LYS A 32 -7.47 -7.09 22.56
N GLY A 33 -8.07 -8.21 22.16
CA GLY A 33 -9.28 -8.72 22.79
C GLY A 33 -10.58 -8.03 22.36
N ARG A 34 -10.63 -7.35 21.21
CA ARG A 34 -11.89 -6.84 20.64
C ARG A 34 -12.33 -7.62 19.40
N VAL A 35 -11.38 -8.20 18.69
CA VAL A 35 -11.54 -8.93 17.45
C VAL A 35 -11.00 -10.35 17.66
N CYS A 36 -11.84 -11.35 17.37
CA CYS A 36 -11.38 -12.73 17.48
C CYS A 36 -10.37 -13.09 16.39
N ASP A 37 -9.55 -14.11 16.64
CA ASP A 37 -8.45 -14.52 15.76
C ASP A 37 -8.94 -14.84 14.33
N HIS A 38 -10.14 -15.41 14.19
CA HIS A 38 -10.77 -15.69 12.90
C HIS A 38 -11.06 -14.40 12.11
N CYS A 39 -11.73 -13.43 12.74
CA CYS A 39 -12.07 -12.16 12.09
C CYS A 39 -10.83 -11.32 11.82
N ASN A 40 -9.85 -11.31 12.73
CA ASN A 40 -8.56 -10.64 12.55
C ASN A 40 -7.85 -11.20 11.30
N ASN A 41 -7.80 -12.52 11.16
CA ASN A 41 -7.21 -13.16 9.98
C ASN A 41 -7.99 -12.86 8.69
N TYR A 42 -9.33 -12.94 8.72
CA TYR A 42 -10.18 -12.63 7.56
C TYR A 42 -9.98 -11.19 7.08
N PHE A 43 -9.92 -10.23 7.99
CA PHE A 43 -9.69 -8.84 7.64
C PHE A 43 -8.33 -8.66 6.95
N GLY A 44 -7.26 -9.23 7.50
CA GLY A 44 -5.92 -9.12 6.94
C GLY A 44 -5.74 -9.82 5.57
N THR A 45 -6.39 -10.96 5.34
CA THR A 45 -6.21 -11.72 4.09
C THR A 45 -7.19 -11.33 2.98
N GLN A 46 -8.46 -11.08 3.32
CA GLN A 46 -9.52 -10.91 2.31
C GLN A 46 -9.90 -9.46 2.07
N ILE A 47 -9.84 -8.61 3.10
CA ILE A 47 -10.26 -7.20 2.98
C ILE A 47 -9.04 -6.32 2.74
N GLU A 48 -8.08 -6.37 3.65
CA GLU A 48 -6.90 -5.50 3.61
C GLU A 48 -6.12 -5.67 2.31
N ALA A 49 -5.82 -6.91 1.90
CA ALA A 49 -5.11 -7.17 0.65
C ALA A 49 -5.79 -6.52 -0.57
N ARG A 50 -7.11 -6.69 -0.69
CA ARG A 50 -7.90 -6.11 -1.78
C ARG A 50 -7.88 -4.59 -1.74
N VAL A 51 -8.08 -4.00 -0.56
CA VAL A 51 -8.13 -2.55 -0.37
C VAL A 51 -6.79 -1.89 -0.69
N LEU A 52 -5.69 -2.56 -0.36
CA LEU A 52 -4.34 -2.08 -0.66
C LEU A 52 -4.01 -2.14 -2.15
N ASP A 53 -4.50 -3.15 -2.86
CA ASP A 53 -4.20 -3.34 -4.28
C ASP A 53 -5.04 -2.41 -5.18
N HIS A 54 -6.24 -2.01 -4.75
CA HIS A 54 -7.15 -1.19 -5.55
C HIS A 54 -7.30 0.25 -5.05
N GLU A 55 -7.90 0.45 -3.87
CA GLU A 55 -8.33 1.77 -3.40
C GLU A 55 -7.18 2.59 -2.81
N PHE A 56 -6.28 1.96 -2.05
CA PHE A 56 -5.18 2.65 -1.38
C PHE A 56 -3.82 2.47 -2.04
N GLY A 57 -3.72 1.69 -3.12
CA GLY A 57 -2.45 1.45 -3.82
C GLY A 57 -1.78 2.75 -4.28
N LEU A 58 -2.53 3.62 -4.95
CA LEU A 58 -2.05 4.92 -5.44
C LEU A 58 -1.61 5.82 -4.30
N THR A 59 -2.46 6.01 -3.30
CA THR A 59 -2.17 6.86 -2.14
C THR A 59 -0.94 6.36 -1.37
N ARG A 60 -0.81 5.05 -1.16
CA ARG A 60 0.38 4.45 -0.52
C ARG A 60 1.64 4.69 -1.33
N ALA A 61 1.58 4.58 -2.66
CA ALA A 61 2.72 4.85 -3.52
C ALA A 61 3.11 6.33 -3.44
N LEU A 62 2.16 7.25 -3.62
CA LEU A 62 2.39 8.70 -3.55
C LEU A 62 2.98 9.14 -2.20
N LEU A 63 2.47 8.60 -1.10
CA LEU A 63 2.96 8.89 0.25
C LEU A 63 4.23 8.09 0.61
N SER A 64 4.68 7.19 -0.25
CA SER A 64 5.82 6.29 0.00
C SER A 64 5.68 5.49 1.29
N VAL A 65 4.45 5.07 1.62
CA VAL A 65 4.17 4.24 2.80
C VAL A 65 4.87 2.89 2.60
N PRO A 66 5.87 2.55 3.43
CA PRO A 66 6.62 1.32 3.25
C PRO A 66 5.74 0.10 3.55
N ASN A 67 6.08 -1.03 2.94
CA ASN A 67 5.54 -2.33 3.38
C ASN A 67 6.31 -2.85 4.60
N LYS A 68 5.88 -4.00 5.15
CA LYS A 68 6.55 -4.66 6.29
C LYS A 68 8.05 -4.93 6.06
N LYS A 69 8.48 -5.04 4.79
CA LYS A 69 9.89 -5.24 4.39
C LYS A 69 10.63 -3.90 4.17
N LYS A 70 10.06 -2.77 4.61
CA LYS A 70 10.57 -1.41 4.42
C LYS A 70 10.79 -1.00 2.95
N LYS A 71 10.11 -1.67 2.01
CA LYS A 71 10.16 -1.32 0.58
C LYS A 71 9.00 -0.38 0.23
N PRO A 72 9.20 0.58 -0.69
CA PRO A 72 8.12 1.45 -1.16
C PRO A 72 7.03 0.64 -1.88
N ALA A 73 5.81 1.17 -1.86
CA ALA A 73 4.68 0.56 -2.56
C ALA A 73 4.89 0.58 -4.08
N LYS A 74 4.44 -0.49 -4.74
CA LYS A 74 4.43 -0.64 -6.20
C LYS A 74 3.00 -0.90 -6.63
N ILE A 75 2.58 -0.29 -7.73
CA ILE A 75 1.26 -0.51 -8.31
C ILE A 75 1.47 -1.07 -9.70
N GLN A 76 0.92 -2.24 -9.97
CA GLN A 76 0.93 -2.87 -11.29
C GLN A 76 -0.50 -2.84 -11.84
N GLY A 77 -0.65 -2.31 -13.04
CA GLY A 77 -1.90 -2.28 -13.79
C GLY A 77 -1.72 -2.84 -15.20
N LYS A 78 -2.82 -3.20 -15.85
CA LYS A 78 -2.78 -3.60 -17.27
C LYS A 78 -2.41 -2.39 -18.13
N GLY A 79 -1.14 -2.29 -18.51
CA GLY A 79 -0.61 -1.20 -19.34
C GLY A 79 0.16 -0.12 -18.58
N TYR A 80 0.34 -0.24 -17.27
CA TYR A 80 1.17 0.69 -16.50
C TYR A 80 1.73 0.07 -15.22
N ASP A 81 2.92 0.50 -14.81
CA ASP A 81 3.56 0.24 -13.53
C ASP A 81 3.92 1.59 -12.89
N ILE A 82 3.47 1.82 -11.66
CA ILE A 82 3.83 3.01 -10.89
C ILE A 82 4.74 2.55 -9.75
N GLN A 83 5.97 3.06 -9.74
CA GLN A 83 6.95 2.80 -8.71
C GLN A 83 7.39 4.12 -8.07
N THR A 84 7.19 4.26 -6.76
CA THR A 84 7.76 5.39 -6.01
C THR A 84 9.05 4.99 -5.32
N THR A 85 9.99 5.94 -5.25
CA THR A 85 11.26 5.75 -4.56
C THR A 85 11.52 6.97 -3.68
N LEU A 86 11.89 6.71 -2.43
CA LEU A 86 12.41 7.72 -1.52
C LEU A 86 13.92 7.71 -1.64
N SER A 87 14.51 8.81 -2.14
CA SER A 87 15.96 8.97 -2.19
C SER A 87 16.50 9.27 -0.78
N HIS A 88 17.77 8.94 -0.54
CA HIS A 88 18.41 9.06 0.77
C HIS A 88 18.46 10.52 1.29
N ASN A 89 18.35 11.50 0.39
CA ASN A 89 18.30 12.94 0.68
C ASN A 89 16.87 13.47 0.99
N GLY A 90 15.87 12.60 1.14
CA GLY A 90 14.47 13.00 1.38
C GLY A 90 13.70 13.41 0.13
N GLN A 91 14.34 13.38 -1.05
CA GLN A 91 13.69 13.66 -2.32
C GLN A 91 12.83 12.47 -2.75
N ARG A 92 11.59 12.75 -3.16
CA ARG A 92 10.62 11.73 -3.59
C ARG A 92 10.57 11.71 -5.11
N THR A 93 10.87 10.56 -5.70
CA THR A 93 10.76 10.37 -7.15
C THR A 93 9.64 9.37 -7.43
N ILE A 94 8.70 9.76 -8.31
CA ILE A 94 7.62 8.90 -8.76
C ILE A 94 7.98 8.46 -10.18
N ARG A 95 8.25 7.17 -10.40
CA ARG A 95 8.40 6.62 -11.75
C ARG A 95 7.08 6.03 -12.19
N ILE A 96 6.55 6.57 -13.29
CA ILE A 96 5.35 6.03 -13.95
C ILE A 96 5.86 5.39 -15.24
N SER A 97 5.79 4.07 -15.31
CA SER A 97 6.12 3.30 -16.50
C SER A 97 4.83 2.90 -17.19
N VAL A 98 4.50 3.46 -18.34
CA VAL A 98 3.36 2.97 -19.13
C VAL A 98 3.89 1.84 -20.00
N THR A 99 3.36 0.62 -19.82
CA THR A 99 3.65 -0.47 -20.75
C THR A 99 2.74 -0.27 -21.95
N PRO A 100 3.30 0.01 -23.12
CA PRO A 100 2.49 0.32 -24.28
C PRO A 100 1.62 -0.89 -24.65
N GLN A 101 0.29 -0.73 -24.80
CA GLN A 101 -0.48 -1.74 -25.53
C GLN A 101 -0.11 -1.75 -27.03
N ASP A 102 0.52 -0.67 -27.50
CA ASP A 102 1.01 -0.45 -28.85
C ASP A 102 2.52 -0.11 -28.78
N PRO A 103 3.45 -0.86 -29.41
CA PRO A 103 4.89 -0.63 -29.34
C PRO A 103 5.39 0.79 -29.70
N GLN A 104 4.53 1.69 -30.16
CA GLN A 104 4.83 3.12 -30.34
C GLN A 104 4.66 4.02 -29.11
N SER A 105 4.06 3.56 -28.00
CA SER A 105 3.85 4.46 -26.85
C SER A 105 5.13 4.59 -26.02
N ASP A 106 5.70 5.79 -25.92
CA ASP A 106 6.97 6.01 -25.21
C ASP A 106 6.86 5.88 -23.68
N LEU A 107 7.91 5.32 -23.06
CA LEU A 107 8.09 5.29 -21.60
C LEU A 107 8.60 6.66 -21.12
N TRP A 108 7.79 7.35 -20.30
CA TRP A 108 8.14 8.68 -19.76
C TRP A 108 8.49 8.62 -18.28
N VAL A 109 9.74 8.91 -17.93
CA VAL A 109 10.13 9.09 -16.52
C VAL A 109 9.85 10.54 -16.14
N VAL A 110 8.96 10.75 -15.16
CA VAL A 110 8.66 12.07 -14.61
C VAL A 110 9.35 12.22 -13.25
N GLU A 111 10.42 12.99 -13.18
CA GLU A 111 11.08 13.28 -11.89
C GLU A 111 10.53 14.59 -11.31
N HIS A 112 10.20 14.56 -10.01
CA HIS A 112 9.74 15.74 -9.27
C HIS A 112 10.84 16.21 -8.32
N ASN A 113 11.48 17.33 -8.63
CA ASN A 113 12.68 17.80 -7.92
C ASN A 113 12.41 18.92 -6.90
N GLY A 114 11.19 18.99 -6.35
CA GLY A 114 10.79 20.11 -5.50
C GLY A 114 10.72 21.43 -6.29
N MET A 115 9.81 22.32 -5.89
CA MET A 115 9.43 23.53 -6.64
C MET A 115 8.83 23.24 -8.03
N ASN A 116 7.72 22.50 -8.12
CA ASN A 116 6.87 22.40 -9.32
C ASN A 116 7.59 22.08 -10.66
N LYS A 117 8.78 21.46 -10.61
CA LYS A 117 9.55 21.09 -11.79
C LYS A 117 9.39 19.61 -12.03
N PHE A 118 8.70 19.30 -13.12
CA PHE A 118 8.59 17.96 -13.69
C PHE A 118 9.61 17.86 -14.84
N SER A 119 10.63 17.02 -14.70
CA SER A 119 11.52 16.70 -15.81
C SER A 119 11.07 15.38 -16.43
N VAL A 120 10.80 15.42 -17.73
CA VAL A 120 10.33 14.30 -18.52
C VAL A 120 11.50 13.80 -19.37
N SER A 121 11.96 12.57 -19.14
CA SER A 121 13.04 11.96 -19.94
C SER A 121 12.59 10.65 -20.59
N ARG A 122 12.97 10.48 -21.86
CA ARG A 122 12.73 9.28 -22.67
C ARG A 122 13.88 8.30 -22.44
N ARG A 123 13.57 7.01 -22.24
CA ARG A 123 14.60 5.96 -22.31
C ARG A 123 14.82 5.63 -23.79
N ILE A 124 16.04 5.87 -24.30
CA ILE A 124 16.49 5.44 -25.63
C ILE A 124 16.64 3.92 -25.63
#